data_AF-A0A4U5NI58-F1
#
_entry.id   AF-A0A4U5NI58-F1
#
_cell.length_a   1.000
_cell.length_b   1.000
_cell.length_c   1.000
_cell.angle_alpha   90.00
_cell.angle_beta   90.00
_cell.angle_gamma   90.00
#
_symmetry.space_group_name_H-M   'P 1'
#
loop_
_entity.id
_entity.type
_entity.pdbx_description
1 polymer ?
#
loop_
_entity_poly.entity_id
_entity_poly.type
_entity_poly.pdbx_seq_one_letter_code
_entity_poly.pdbx_strand_id
1 'polypeptide(L)'
;MRTYWVMMGICYTIAFYIFVVYLTPNAGMTYTFETLAWSYVNHKSALMEATIDVEKIVASTSIAIELVCYLCIFGLIVKKRLLTSKPLRTSHPEFRILLTSIVVFCYQCVMIIPFQYGSEFLPDSPWTTVLNSAVFAFFPTFQQLGLLLLNTELRKRFLKVFTFSTINGVIFHTGTGARSLQVTHMSF
;
A
#
# COMPACT_ATOMS: atom_id res chain seq x y z
N MET A 1 10.03 11.35 16.91
CA MET A 1 8.94 12.16 16.30
C MET A 1 9.43 13.12 15.21
N ARG A 2 10.49 13.92 15.40
CA ARG A 2 10.96 14.87 14.35
C ARG A 2 11.34 14.22 13.01
N THR A 3 12.01 13.07 13.03
CA THR A 3 12.42 12.33 11.83
C THR A 3 11.25 11.88 10.95
N TYR A 4 10.15 11.44 11.56
CA TYR A 4 8.95 11.02 10.84
C TYR A 4 8.32 12.17 10.03
N TRP A 5 8.24 13.37 10.63
CA TRP A 5 7.72 14.55 9.93
C TRP A 5 8.58 14.96 8.75
N VAL A 6 9.90 14.87 8.88
CA VAL A 6 10.83 15.14 7.79
C VAL A 6 10.63 14.15 6.64
N MET A 7 10.55 12.84 6.94
CA MET A 7 10.30 11.81 5.92
C MET A 7 8.94 12.02 5.23
N MET A 8 7.88 12.29 5.99
CA MET A 8 6.56 12.59 5.44
C MET A 8 6.59 13.82 4.55
N GLY A 9 7.28 14.88 4.96
CA GLY A 9 7.46 16.09 4.16
C GLY A 9 8.12 15.78 2.82
N ILE A 10 9.22 15.01 2.82
CA ILE A 10 9.92 14.60 1.60
C ILE A 10 8.98 13.79 0.68
N CYS A 11 8.25 12.80 1.22
CA CYS A 11 7.31 12.00 0.44
C CYS A 11 6.20 12.86 -0.20
N TYR A 12 5.64 13.81 0.55
CA TYR A 12 4.61 14.71 0.03
C TYR A 12 5.18 15.68 -1.02
N THR A 13 6.39 16.18 -0.83
CA THR A 13 7.04 17.04 -1.83
C THR A 13 7.29 16.29 -3.14
N ILE A 14 7.76 15.05 -3.07
CA ILE A 14 7.94 14.19 -4.26
C ILE A 14 6.59 13.93 -4.94
N ALA A 15 5.56 13.54 -4.17
CA ALA A 15 4.22 13.30 -4.71
C ALA A 15 3.61 14.56 -5.34
N PHE A 16 3.79 15.72 -4.72
CA PHE A 16 3.32 17.00 -5.24
C PHE A 16 4.06 17.40 -6.52
N TYR A 17 5.39 17.22 -6.56
CA TYR A 17 6.19 17.45 -7.76
C TYR A 17 5.68 16.59 -8.93
N ILE A 18 5.54 15.28 -8.71
CA ILE A 18 5.02 14.33 -9.71
C ILE A 18 3.62 14.77 -10.17
N PHE A 19 2.74 15.11 -9.23
CA PHE A 19 1.40 15.60 -9.54
C PHE A 19 1.40 16.85 -10.43
N VAL A 20 2.23 17.85 -10.12
CA VAL A 20 2.36 19.08 -10.93
C VAL A 20 2.91 18.77 -12.33
N VAL A 21 3.88 17.87 -12.44
CA VAL A 21 4.40 17.42 -13.73
C VAL A 21 3.28 16.77 -14.56
N TYR A 22 2.52 15.84 -13.99
CA TYR A 22 1.41 15.20 -14.71
C TYR A 22 0.25 16.13 -15.08
N LEU A 23 0.07 17.24 -14.37
CA LEU A 23 -0.89 18.29 -14.75
C LEU A 23 -0.40 19.16 -15.91
N THR A 24 0.89 19.15 -16.22
CA THR A 24 1.45 19.96 -17.29
C THR A 24 1.06 19.33 -18.64
N PRO A 25 0.49 20.11 -19.59
CA PRO A 25 -0.06 19.56 -20.84
C PRO A 25 0.96 18.83 -21.72
N ASN A 26 2.25 19.13 -21.56
CA ASN A 26 3.33 18.47 -22.29
C ASN A 26 3.87 17.22 -21.60
N ALA A 27 3.49 16.97 -20.35
CA ALA A 27 3.96 15.87 -19.51
C ALA A 27 2.84 14.88 -19.11
N GLY A 28 1.62 15.10 -19.59
CA GLY A 28 0.48 14.24 -19.31
C GLY A 28 0.52 12.88 -20.04
N MET A 29 -0.23 11.92 -19.48
CA MET A 29 -0.56 10.66 -20.14
C MET A 29 -1.99 10.69 -20.65
N THR A 30 -2.19 10.20 -21.87
CA THR A 30 -3.51 9.98 -22.47
C THR A 30 -3.75 8.49 -22.65
N TYR A 31 -4.93 8.03 -22.27
CA TYR A 31 -5.36 6.66 -22.54
C TYR A 31 -5.93 6.56 -23.95
N THR A 32 -5.37 5.70 -24.78
CA THR A 32 -5.82 5.46 -26.15
C THR A 32 -6.57 4.14 -26.22
N PHE A 33 -7.85 4.18 -26.61
CA PHE A 33 -8.69 2.97 -26.68
C PHE A 33 -8.23 1.97 -27.75
N GLU A 34 -7.57 2.42 -28.82
CA GLU A 34 -7.09 1.56 -29.90
C GLU A 34 -5.96 0.63 -29.45
N THR A 35 -5.04 1.14 -28.62
CA THR A 35 -3.90 0.39 -28.10
C THR A 35 -4.13 -0.14 -26.69
N LEU A 36 -5.23 0.26 -26.05
CA LEU A 36 -5.54 0.02 -24.64
C LEU A 36 -4.37 0.38 -23.72
N ALA A 37 -3.63 1.43 -24.08
CA ALA A 37 -2.38 1.82 -23.47
C ALA A 37 -2.43 3.27 -23.00
N TRP A 38 -1.77 3.53 -21.88
CA TRP A 38 -1.40 4.88 -21.49
C TRP A 38 -0.18 5.29 -22.31
N SER A 39 -0.31 6.40 -23.03
CA SER A 39 0.77 6.95 -23.84
C SER A 39 1.02 8.41 -23.45
N TYR A 40 2.29 8.80 -23.47
CA TYR A 40 2.70 10.16 -23.21
C TYR A 40 2.35 11.06 -24.41
N VAL A 41 1.70 12.20 -24.14
CA VAL A 41 1.19 13.12 -25.20
C VAL A 41 2.32 13.63 -26.09
N ASN A 42 3.49 13.94 -25.51
CA ASN A 42 4.64 14.49 -26.21
C ASN A 42 5.94 13.74 -25.84
N HIS A 43 6.07 12.49 -26.30
CA HIS A 43 7.27 11.67 -26.06
C HIS A 43 8.58 12.31 -26.57
N LYS A 44 8.52 13.25 -27.53
CA LYS A 44 9.70 13.91 -28.12
C LYS A 44 10.17 15.15 -27.37
N SER A 45 9.47 15.58 -26.32
CA SER A 45 9.90 16.75 -25.55
C SER A 45 11.04 16.37 -24.61
N ALA A 46 12.12 17.15 -24.60
CA ALA A 46 13.26 16.90 -23.71
C ALA A 46 12.88 16.85 -22.22
N LEU A 47 11.84 17.60 -21.83
CA LEU A 47 11.29 17.58 -20.48
C LEU A 47 10.62 16.24 -20.14
N MET A 48 9.92 15.62 -21.09
CA MET A 48 9.30 14.30 -20.89
C MET A 48 10.34 13.20 -20.75
N GLU A 49 11.35 13.19 -21.63
CA GLU A 49 12.42 12.20 -21.58
C GLU A 49 13.16 12.26 -20.24
N ALA A 50 13.52 13.45 -19.79
CA ALA A 50 14.11 13.66 -18.47
C ALA A 50 13.17 13.23 -17.32
N THR A 51 11.86 13.45 -17.46
CA THR A 51 10.87 13.03 -16.45
C THR A 51 10.82 11.51 -16.34
N ILE A 52 10.76 10.80 -17.46
CA ILE A 52 10.74 9.33 -17.50
C ILE A 52 12.00 8.75 -16.85
N ASP A 53 13.17 9.31 -17.14
CA ASP A 53 14.43 8.86 -16.54
C ASP A 53 14.45 9.08 -15.02
N VAL A 54 13.97 10.24 -14.57
CA VAL A 54 13.85 10.54 -13.14
C VAL A 54 12.87 9.57 -12.47
N GLU A 55 11.73 9.28 -13.10
CA GLU A 55 10.76 8.31 -12.57
C GLU A 55 11.34 6.91 -12.43
N LYS A 56 12.07 6.43 -13.45
CA LYS A 56 12.78 5.14 -13.41
C LYS A 56 13.77 5.09 -12.25
N ILE A 57 14.59 6.13 -12.10
CA ILE A 57 15.60 6.22 -11.03
C ILE A 57 14.93 6.25 -9.65
N VAL A 58 13.90 7.08 -9.48
CA VAL A 58 13.17 7.22 -8.21
C VAL A 58 12.47 5.90 -7.85
N ALA A 59 11.80 5.25 -8.80
CA ALA A 59 11.11 3.99 -8.58
C ALA A 59 12.09 2.87 -8.18
N SER A 60 13.19 2.72 -8.92
CA SER A 60 14.21 1.70 -8.63
C SER A 60 14.92 1.96 -7.30
N THR A 61 15.23 3.22 -6.99
CA THR A 61 15.82 3.61 -5.70
C THR A 61 14.87 3.31 -4.55
N SER A 62 13.57 3.59 -4.73
CA SER A 62 12.54 3.29 -3.72
C SER A 62 12.47 1.81 -3.42
N ILE A 63 12.44 0.94 -4.44
CA ILE A 63 12.44 -0.52 -4.25
C ILE A 63 13.70 -0.99 -3.54
N ALA A 64 14.87 -0.47 -3.93
CA ALA A 64 16.13 -0.83 -3.32
C ALA A 64 16.17 -0.45 -1.83
N ILE A 65 15.72 0.75 -1.48
CA ILE A 65 15.61 1.20 -0.09
C ILE A 65 14.62 0.33 0.69
N GLU A 66 13.47 -0.01 0.10
CA GLU A 66 12.48 -0.89 0.73
C GLU A 66 13.05 -2.28 1.00
N LEU A 67 13.79 -2.86 0.05
CA LEU A 67 14.48 -4.13 0.21
C LEU A 67 15.49 -4.10 1.37
N VAL A 68 16.32 -3.05 1.43
CA VAL A 68 17.30 -2.87 2.52
C VAL A 68 16.56 -2.77 3.87
N CYS A 69 15.47 -2.00 3.93
CA CYS A 69 14.65 -1.92 5.13
C CYS A 69 14.12 -3.29 5.56
N TYR A 70 13.61 -4.10 4.63
CA TYR A 70 13.13 -5.45 4.95
C TYR A 70 14.25 -6.38 5.40
N LEU A 71 15.43 -6.35 4.77
CA LEU A 71 16.59 -7.13 5.22
C LEU A 71 17.02 -6.73 6.64
N CYS A 72 17.01 -5.43 6.96
CA CYS A 72 17.29 -4.95 8.30
C CYS A 72 16.25 -5.46 9.33
N ILE A 73 14.96 -5.33 9.03
CA ILE A 73 13.87 -5.81 9.90
C ILE A 73 13.97 -7.32 10.09
N PHE A 74 14.17 -8.07 9.01
CA PHE A 74 14.36 -9.52 9.03
C PHE A 74 15.56 -9.89 9.91
N GLY A 75 16.70 -9.25 9.72
CA GLY A 75 17.91 -9.46 10.51
C GLY A 75 17.69 -9.18 12.00
N LEU A 76 16.98 -8.11 12.35
CA LEU A 76 16.63 -7.81 13.74
C LEU A 76 15.72 -8.88 14.36
N ILE A 77 14.73 -9.36 13.61
CA ILE A 77 13.83 -10.44 14.07
C ILE A 77 14.62 -11.74 14.29
N VAL A 78 15.48 -12.12 13.34
CA VAL A 78 16.33 -13.31 13.45
C VAL A 78 17.29 -13.20 14.63
N LYS A 79 17.98 -12.07 14.79
CA LYS A 79 18.88 -11.82 15.92
C LYS A 79 18.17 -11.94 17.27
N LYS A 80 17.00 -11.31 17.41
CA LYS A 80 16.18 -11.38 18.63
C LYS A 80 15.77 -12.83 18.95
N ARG A 81 15.48 -13.63 17.92
CA ARG A 81 15.16 -15.05 18.08
C ARG A 81 16.36 -15.88 18.50
N LEU A 82 17.53 -15.68 17.87
CA LEU A 82 18.75 -16.42 18.22
C LEU A 82 19.17 -16.20 19.68
N LEU A 83 18.93 -14.99 20.22
CA LEU A 83 19.23 -14.66 21.61
C LEU A 83 18.18 -15.17 22.62
N THR A 84 17.00 -15.60 22.15
CA THR A 84 15.92 -16.05 23.04
C THR A 84 15.87 -17.58 23.04
N SER A 85 16.45 -18.22 24.06
CA SER A 85 16.54 -19.69 24.19
C SER A 85 15.21 -20.42 24.45
N LYS A 86 14.05 -19.76 24.27
CA LYS A 86 12.75 -20.37 24.53
C LYS A 86 12.29 -21.14 23.27
N PRO A 87 11.85 -22.41 23.41
CA PRO A 87 11.45 -23.23 22.27
C PRO A 87 10.29 -22.59 21.50
N LEU A 88 10.30 -22.79 20.17
CA LEU A 88 9.33 -22.25 19.21
C LEU A 88 7.89 -22.55 19.65
N ARG A 89 7.23 -21.59 20.29
CA ARG A 89 5.76 -21.60 20.37
C ARG A 89 5.24 -20.80 19.17
N THR A 90 4.63 -21.52 18.24
CA THR A 90 4.30 -21.21 16.84
C THR A 90 3.30 -20.07 16.57
N SER A 91 3.19 -19.06 17.43
CA SER A 91 2.26 -17.95 17.23
C SER A 91 2.89 -16.60 17.58
N HIS A 92 3.91 -16.18 16.81
CA HIS A 92 4.41 -14.82 16.92
C HIS A 92 3.82 -13.94 15.80
N PRO A 93 2.95 -12.97 16.15
CA PRO A 93 2.41 -12.01 15.18
C PRO A 93 3.51 -11.29 14.39
N GLU A 94 4.71 -11.17 14.97
CA GLU A 94 5.92 -10.65 14.30
C GLU A 94 6.28 -11.42 13.01
N PHE A 95 6.20 -12.75 13.01
CA PHE A 95 6.49 -13.56 11.81
C PHE A 95 5.47 -13.31 10.71
N ARG A 96 4.21 -13.15 11.10
CA ARG A 96 3.12 -12.92 10.16
C ARG A 96 3.23 -11.55 9.50
N ILE A 97 3.63 -10.53 10.25
CA ILE A 97 3.92 -9.19 9.72
C ILE A 97 5.07 -9.29 8.71
N LEU A 98 6.16 -9.96 9.08
CA LEU A 98 7.31 -10.15 8.18
C LEU A 98 6.93 -10.89 6.89
N LEU A 99 6.16 -11.97 6.98
CA LEU A 99 5.68 -12.71 5.81
C LEU A 99 4.77 -11.83 4.93
N THR A 100 3.85 -11.08 5.55
CA THR A 100 2.97 -10.15 4.84
C THR A 100 3.78 -9.11 4.08
N SER A 101 4.81 -8.54 4.73
CA SER A 101 5.72 -7.58 4.14
C SER A 101 6.49 -8.14 2.94
N ILE A 102 7.02 -9.37 3.02
CA ILE A 102 7.71 -10.02 1.90
C ILE A 102 6.75 -10.22 0.72
N VAL A 103 5.53 -10.69 0.97
CA VAL A 103 4.52 -10.88 -0.09
C VAL A 103 4.19 -9.55 -0.76
N VAL A 104 3.99 -8.49 0.02
CA VAL A 104 3.71 -7.14 -0.50
C VAL A 104 4.90 -6.59 -1.29
N PHE A 105 6.14 -6.83 -0.85
CA PHE A 105 7.34 -6.45 -1.57
C PHE A 105 7.48 -7.17 -2.91
N CYS A 106 7.33 -8.49 -2.93
CA CYS A 106 7.36 -9.28 -4.16
C CYS A 106 6.28 -8.80 -5.13
N TYR A 107 5.09 -8.50 -4.62
CA TYR A 107 4.00 -7.95 -5.40
C TYR A 107 4.38 -6.59 -6.01
N GLN A 108 4.96 -5.67 -5.24
CA GLN A 108 5.47 -4.40 -5.75
C GLN A 108 6.55 -4.57 -6.82
N CYS A 109 7.49 -5.52 -6.66
CA CYS A 109 8.52 -5.79 -7.65
C CYS A 109 7.95 -6.29 -8.98
N VAL A 110 7.01 -7.24 -8.92
CA VAL A 110 6.31 -7.78 -10.10
C VAL A 110 5.52 -6.69 -10.85
N MET A 111 5.23 -5.58 -10.18
CA MET A 111 4.46 -4.48 -10.73
C MET A 111 5.35 -3.38 -11.30
N ILE A 112 6.28 -2.87 -10.49
CA ILE A 112 7.11 -1.72 -10.85
C ILE A 112 8.15 -2.10 -11.90
N ILE A 113 8.74 -3.31 -11.83
CA ILE A 113 9.78 -3.71 -12.78
C ILE A 113 9.22 -3.81 -14.21
N PRO A 114 8.12 -4.54 -14.48
CA PRO A 114 7.53 -4.56 -15.82
C PRO A 114 6.97 -3.20 -16.25
N PHE A 115 6.50 -2.38 -15.31
CA PHE A 115 6.03 -1.05 -15.66
C PHE A 115 7.16 -0.14 -16.16
N GLN A 116 8.31 -0.13 -15.46
CA GLN A 116 9.44 0.76 -15.78
C GLN A 116 10.37 0.22 -16.86
N TYR A 117 10.51 -1.10 -16.94
CA TYR A 117 11.50 -1.77 -17.80
C TYR A 117 10.87 -2.82 -18.72
N GLY A 118 9.54 -2.96 -18.74
CA GLY A 118 8.87 -4.01 -19.52
C GLY A 118 9.18 -3.95 -21.01
N SER A 119 9.37 -2.75 -21.58
CA SER A 119 9.78 -2.57 -22.98
C SER A 119 11.18 -3.12 -23.28
N GLU A 120 12.05 -3.24 -22.28
CA GLU A 120 13.42 -3.76 -22.46
C GLU A 120 13.45 -5.29 -22.37
N PHE A 121 12.51 -5.91 -21.64
CA PHE A 121 12.52 -7.34 -21.34
C PHE A 121 11.45 -8.14 -22.09
N LEU A 122 10.33 -7.52 -22.45
CA LEU A 122 9.20 -8.18 -23.09
C LEU A 122 9.21 -7.88 -24.59
N PRO A 123 8.88 -8.86 -25.45
CA PRO A 123 8.80 -8.63 -26.88
C PRO A 123 7.69 -7.62 -27.20
N ASP A 124 7.94 -6.78 -28.21
CA ASP A 124 6.96 -5.86 -28.77
C ASP A 124 5.77 -6.64 -29.35
N SER A 125 4.73 -6.80 -28.54
CA SER A 125 3.52 -7.51 -28.87
C SER A 125 2.32 -6.74 -28.30
N PRO A 126 1.21 -6.62 -29.04
CA PRO A 126 -0.01 -5.97 -28.54
C PRO A 126 -0.50 -6.56 -27.22
N TRP A 127 -0.31 -7.88 -27.03
CA TRP A 127 -0.69 -8.57 -25.80
C TRP A 127 0.11 -8.12 -24.58
N THR A 128 1.40 -7.81 -24.77
CA THR A 128 2.27 -7.29 -23.71
C THR A 128 1.74 -5.97 -23.16
N THR A 129 1.34 -5.06 -24.06
CA THR A 129 0.78 -3.76 -23.71
C THR A 129 -0.54 -3.90 -22.96
N VAL A 130 -1.44 -4.75 -23.43
CA VAL A 130 -2.73 -5.01 -22.76
C VAL A 130 -2.52 -5.58 -21.36
N LEU A 131 -1.63 -6.57 -21.23
CA LEU A 131 -1.32 -7.18 -19.93
C LEU A 131 -0.72 -6.15 -18.98
N ASN A 132 0.24 -5.33 -19.42
CA ASN A 132 0.86 -4.31 -18.58
C ASN A 132 -0.16 -3.25 -18.12
N SER A 133 -1.01 -2.77 -19.03
CA SER A 133 -2.09 -1.83 -18.69
C SER A 133 -3.10 -2.43 -17.70
N ALA A 134 -3.54 -3.67 -17.90
CA ALA A 134 -4.47 -4.34 -17.01
C ALA A 134 -3.87 -4.54 -15.61
N VAL A 135 -2.63 -5.03 -15.57
CA VAL A 135 -1.86 -5.21 -14.34
C VAL A 135 -1.75 -3.89 -13.56
N PHE A 136 -1.42 -2.79 -14.25
CA PHE A 136 -1.37 -1.46 -13.64
C PHE A 136 -2.74 -0.97 -13.13
N ALA A 137 -3.81 -1.17 -13.90
CA ALA A 137 -5.15 -0.73 -13.52
C ALA A 137 -5.69 -1.45 -12.27
N PHE A 138 -5.44 -2.76 -12.16
CA PHE A 138 -5.91 -3.56 -11.02
C PHE A 138 -4.96 -3.59 -9.83
N PHE A 139 -3.78 -2.99 -9.96
CA PHE A 139 -2.74 -2.97 -8.93
C PHE A 139 -3.24 -2.50 -7.56
N PRO A 140 -3.92 -1.34 -7.42
CA PRO A 140 -4.34 -0.88 -6.10
C PRO A 140 -5.33 -1.85 -5.45
N THR A 141 -6.21 -2.45 -6.25
CA THR A 141 -7.22 -3.41 -5.79
C THR A 141 -6.58 -4.68 -5.25
N PHE A 142 -5.65 -5.28 -5.99
CA PHE A 142 -4.96 -6.48 -5.55
C PHE A 142 -4.06 -6.23 -4.33
N GLN A 143 -3.39 -5.08 -4.26
CA GLN A 143 -2.60 -4.72 -3.09
C GLN A 143 -3.49 -4.58 -1.83
N GLN A 144 -4.64 -3.90 -1.95
CA GLN A 144 -5.60 -3.77 -0.84
C GLN A 144 -6.18 -5.13 -0.43
N LEU A 145 -6.52 -5.99 -1.40
CA LEU A 145 -7.02 -7.34 -1.14
C LEU A 145 -5.95 -8.20 -0.44
N GLY A 146 -4.70 -8.14 -0.89
CA GLY A 146 -3.58 -8.85 -0.27
C GLY A 146 -3.38 -8.44 1.19
N LEU A 147 -3.39 -7.13 1.48
CA LEU A 147 -3.30 -6.61 2.85
C LEU A 147 -4.46 -7.08 3.72
N LEU A 148 -5.69 -7.08 3.19
CA LEU A 148 -6.88 -7.54 3.90
C LEU A 148 -6.83 -9.04 4.21
N LEU A 149 -6.39 -9.87 3.25
CA LEU A 149 -6.31 -11.32 3.40
C LEU A 149 -5.23 -11.75 4.41
N LEU A 150 -4.06 -11.10 4.35
CA LEU A 150 -2.90 -11.44 5.18
C LEU A 150 -3.06 -10.94 6.64
N ASN A 151 -3.80 -9.85 6.83
CA ASN A 151 -4.03 -9.27 8.15
C ASN A 151 -5.36 -9.75 8.78
N THR A 152 -5.29 -10.76 9.65
CA THR A 152 -6.48 -11.30 10.33
C THR A 152 -7.22 -10.26 11.17
N GLU A 153 -6.51 -9.30 11.77
CA GLU A 153 -7.15 -8.28 12.60
C GLU A 153 -7.94 -7.28 11.75
N LEU A 154 -7.38 -6.87 10.59
CA LEU A 154 -8.15 -6.08 9.63
C LEU A 154 -9.37 -6.82 9.12
N ARG A 155 -9.23 -8.10 8.77
CA ARG A 155 -10.36 -8.93 8.34
C ARG A 155 -11.45 -9.06 9.40
N LYS A 156 -11.09 -9.27 10.68
CA LYS A 156 -12.06 -9.31 11.79
C LYS A 156 -12.81 -7.97 11.92
N ARG A 157 -12.09 -6.84 11.83
CA ARG A 157 -12.69 -5.50 11.88
C ARG A 157 -13.60 -5.25 10.69
N PHE A 158 -13.16 -5.61 9.50
CA PHE A 158 -13.94 -5.49 8.26
C PHE A 158 -15.24 -6.30 8.35
N LEU A 159 -15.17 -7.59 8.71
CA LEU A 159 -16.36 -8.44 8.89
C LEU A 159 -17.33 -7.85 9.93
N LYS A 160 -16.82 -7.29 11.03
CA LYS A 160 -17.66 -6.65 12.05
C LYS A 160 -18.48 -5.48 11.49
N VAL A 161 -17.95 -4.70 10.55
CA VAL A 161 -18.69 -3.60 9.89
C VAL A 161 -19.90 -4.15 9.13
N PHE A 162 -19.75 -5.27 8.42
CA PHE A 162 -20.86 -5.91 7.69
C PHE A 162 -21.85 -6.61 8.61
N THR A 163 -21.38 -7.30 9.66
CA THR A 163 -22.28 -7.99 10.61
C THR A 163 -23.12 -7.01 11.44
N PHE A 164 -22.57 -5.85 11.81
CA PHE A 164 -23.32 -4.84 12.57
C PHE A 164 -24.41 -4.16 11.73
N SER A 165 -24.24 -4.11 10.40
CA SER A 165 -25.22 -3.53 9.48
C SER A 165 -26.48 -4.38 9.32
N THR A 166 -26.43 -5.68 9.62
CA THR A 166 -27.58 -6.59 9.51
C THR A 166 -28.47 -6.63 10.76
N ILE A 167 -27.97 -6.16 11.92
CA ILE A 167 -28.70 -6.29 13.20
C ILE A 167 -29.61 -5.09 13.50
N ASN A 168 -29.46 -3.95 12.79
CA ASN A 168 -30.30 -2.76 12.99
C ASN A 168 -31.53 -2.68 12.05
N GLY A 169 -32.00 -3.81 11.53
CA GLY A 169 -33.40 -3.96 11.10
C GLY A 169 -34.40 -4.06 12.27
N VAL A 170 -33.92 -4.00 13.52
CA VAL A 170 -34.73 -3.86 14.72
C VAL A 170 -34.40 -2.51 15.36
N ILE A 171 -35.36 -1.58 15.27
CA ILE A 171 -35.40 -0.34 16.04
C ILE A 171 -35.43 -0.74 17.52
N PHE A 172 -34.28 -0.71 18.20
CA PHE A 172 -34.28 -0.64 19.65
C PHE A 172 -34.71 0.77 20.04
N HIS A 173 -36.00 0.90 20.35
CA HIS A 173 -36.47 2.02 21.16
C HIS A 173 -35.58 2.10 22.39
N THR A 174 -35.02 3.28 22.60
CA THR A 174 -34.35 3.75 23.80
C THR A 174 -35.18 3.41 25.03
N GLY A 175 -34.89 2.26 25.63
CA GLY A 175 -35.28 1.95 27.00
C GLY A 175 -34.50 2.91 27.90
N THR A 176 -35.19 3.93 28.37
CA THR A 176 -34.81 4.83 29.46
C THR A 176 -34.38 4.02 30.67
N GLY A 177 -33.08 3.73 30.76
CA GLY A 177 -32.44 3.21 31.95
C GLY A 177 -32.45 4.30 33.01
N ALA A 178 -33.42 4.22 33.90
CA ALA A 178 -33.51 5.00 35.12
C ALA A 178 -32.19 4.89 35.91
N ARG A 179 -31.45 6.01 36.00
CA ARG A 179 -30.44 6.21 37.04
C ARG A 179 -31.18 6.31 38.37
N SER A 180 -31.15 5.23 39.15
CA SER A 180 -31.41 5.30 40.58
C SER A 180 -30.27 6.09 41.24
N LEU A 181 -30.57 7.34 41.60
CA LEU A 181 -29.77 8.14 42.52
C LEU A 181 -29.76 7.44 43.88
N GLN A 182 -28.65 6.81 44.25
CA GLN A 182 -28.38 6.46 45.64
C GLN A 182 -28.05 7.74 46.41
N VAL A 183 -29.04 8.25 47.15
CA VAL A 183 -28.87 9.30 48.15
C VAL A 183 -28.17 8.69 49.36
N THR A 184 -26.91 9.04 49.57
CA THR A 184 -26.14 8.66 50.75
C THR A 184 -26.51 9.63 51.89
N HIS A 185 -27.31 9.17 52.85
CA HIS A 185 -27.56 9.90 54.10
C HIS A 185 -26.28 9.89 54.96
N MET A 186 -25.70 11.06 55.22
CA MET A 186 -24.78 11.27 56.34
C MET A 186 -25.59 11.78 57.54
N SER A 187 -25.63 10.98 58.61
CA SER A 187 -26.03 11.41 59.94
C SER A 187 -24.80 11.97 60.67
N PHE A 188 -24.95 13.18 61.21
CA PHE A 188 -24.05 13.78 62.20
C PHE A 188 -24.32 13.22 63.59
#